data_AF-A0A4W3KBG0-F1
#
_entry.id   AF-A0A4W3KBG0-F1
#
_cell.length_a   1.000
_cell.length_b   1.000
_cell.length_c   1.000
_cell.angle_alpha   90.00
_cell.angle_beta   90.00
_cell.angle_gamma   90.00
#
_symmetry.space_group_name_H-M   'P 1'
#
loop_
_entity.id
_entity.type
_entity.pdbx_description
1 polymer ?
#
loop_
_entity_poly.entity_id
_entity_poly.type
_entity_poly.pdbx_seq_one_letter_code
_entity_poly.pdbx_strand_id
1 'polypeptide(L)'
;MSAMLEGLEKNLKKSLLTNRILIEKKASVSLRFQFKCIKDLHIHHFDVMLCCDMLGSNPPRDVKKSLYRRLYNCGDDLETQLYSVSLLQYQVDFVKASTVGVKDMIRLVKYWFKTSLAKPSETNRFRRLPSSYAMELMTIYVWQLAGKPIFFSFVQGLRAVFKFLVNCTDICIIWFEHYDETFQIVKKSVQKQTRPFILDPANPTFNVCETSNAWDEVAHVARQSLLKPLLNGVQAKPPWLFTNSC
;
A
#
# COMPACT_ATOMS: atom_id res chain seq x y z
N MET A 1 -17.09 11.64 -17.88
CA MET A 1 -15.89 11.60 -17.00
C MET A 1 -14.70 12.36 -17.57
N SER A 2 -14.29 12.15 -18.83
CA SER A 2 -13.17 12.88 -19.46
C SER A 2 -13.28 14.41 -19.33
N ALA A 3 -14.48 14.95 -19.53
CA ALA A 3 -14.74 16.39 -19.45
C ALA A 3 -14.42 17.03 -18.08
N MET A 4 -14.59 16.31 -16.96
CA MET A 4 -14.26 16.85 -15.63
C MET A 4 -12.74 16.96 -15.43
N LEU A 5 -11.98 15.92 -15.80
CA LEU A 5 -10.52 15.94 -15.71
C LEU A 5 -9.91 16.94 -16.69
N GLU A 6 -10.48 17.08 -17.89
CA GLU A 6 -10.11 18.12 -18.85
C GLU A 6 -10.40 19.52 -18.31
N GLY A 7 -11.56 19.72 -17.67
CA GLY A 7 -11.90 20.97 -17.01
C GLY A 7 -10.91 21.31 -15.89
N LEU A 8 -10.57 20.35 -15.04
CA LEU A 8 -9.58 20.50 -13.98
C LEU A 8 -8.20 20.85 -14.54
N GLU A 9 -7.73 20.13 -15.56
CA GLU A 9 -6.44 20.42 -16.21
C GLU A 9 -6.41 21.83 -16.80
N LYS A 10 -7.49 22.23 -17.50
CA LYS A 10 -7.64 23.59 -18.05
C LYS A 10 -7.57 24.64 -16.95
N ASN A 11 -8.20 24.38 -15.81
CA ASN A 11 -8.18 25.29 -14.66
C ASN A 11 -6.78 25.35 -14.02
N LEU A 12 -6.07 24.22 -13.89
CA LEU A 12 -4.69 24.19 -13.39
C LEU A 12 -3.76 25.02 -14.28
N LYS A 13 -3.87 24.85 -15.61
CA LYS A 13 -3.10 25.61 -16.62
C LYS A 13 -3.43 27.10 -16.66
N LYS A 14 -4.63 27.50 -16.22
CA LYS A 14 -5.05 28.91 -16.12
C LYS A 14 -4.75 29.54 -14.77
N SER A 15 -4.35 28.74 -13.77
CA SER A 15 -4.11 29.23 -12.43
C SER A 15 -2.90 30.18 -12.40
N LEU A 16 -2.89 31.09 -11.41
CA LEU A 16 -1.74 31.97 -11.13
C LEU A 16 -0.45 31.18 -10.80
N LEU A 17 -0.57 29.88 -10.54
CA LEU A 17 0.53 28.97 -10.21
C LEU A 17 0.94 28.06 -11.38
N THR A 18 0.45 28.31 -12.60
CA THR A 18 0.71 27.43 -13.75
C THR A 18 2.20 27.25 -14.05
N ASN A 19 3.04 28.25 -13.79
CA ASN A 19 4.49 28.16 -13.96
C ASN A 19 5.17 27.19 -12.97
N ARG A 20 4.42 26.67 -12.00
CA ARG A 20 4.85 25.71 -10.98
C ARG A 20 4.22 24.34 -11.17
N ILE A 21 3.36 24.18 -12.18
CA ILE A 21 2.61 22.96 -12.44
C ILE A 21 3.13 22.34 -13.74
N LEU A 22 3.55 21.08 -13.69
CA LEU A 22 3.87 20.28 -14.87
C LEU A 22 2.87 19.14 -14.98
N ILE A 23 1.97 19.20 -15.97
CA ILE A 23 1.00 18.14 -16.23
C ILE A 23 1.73 16.92 -16.80
N GLU A 24 1.44 15.74 -16.24
CA GLU A 24 2.00 14.46 -16.68
C GLU A 24 1.01 13.71 -17.60
N LYS A 25 1.41 12.51 -18.05
CA LYS A 25 0.58 11.66 -18.90
C LYS A 25 -0.74 11.30 -18.20
N LYS A 26 -1.86 11.51 -18.90
CA LYS A 26 -3.20 11.15 -18.43
C LYS A 26 -3.39 9.64 -18.29
N ALA A 27 -4.09 9.25 -17.24
CA ALA A 27 -4.77 7.96 -17.13
C ALA A 27 -6.27 8.15 -17.41
N SER A 28 -7.00 7.05 -17.62
CA SER A 28 -8.45 7.04 -17.90
C SER A 28 -9.30 7.74 -16.82
N VAL A 29 -8.88 7.63 -15.56
CA VAL A 29 -9.62 8.13 -14.38
C VAL A 29 -8.81 9.08 -13.51
N SER A 30 -7.61 9.46 -13.92
CA SER A 30 -6.75 10.30 -13.09
C SER A 30 -5.96 11.36 -13.87
N LEU A 31 -5.75 12.48 -13.21
CA LEU A 31 -4.91 13.58 -13.66
C LEU A 31 -3.68 13.67 -12.78
N ARG A 32 -2.52 13.39 -13.38
CA ARG A 32 -1.22 13.51 -12.71
C ARG A 32 -0.54 14.81 -13.06
N PHE A 33 0.07 15.43 -12.05
CA PHE A 33 0.89 16.61 -12.25
C PHE A 33 1.93 16.76 -11.15
N GLN A 34 3.01 17.47 -11.46
CA GLN A 34 4.03 17.87 -10.51
C GLN A 34 3.79 19.31 -10.08
N PHE A 35 4.04 19.60 -8.80
CA PHE A 35 3.99 20.95 -8.24
C PHE A 35 5.32 21.31 -7.59
N LYS A 36 5.93 22.41 -8.04
CA LYS A 36 7.20 22.92 -7.51
C LYS A 36 6.96 23.86 -6.33
N CYS A 37 7.45 23.53 -5.14
CA CYS A 37 7.37 24.37 -3.95
C CYS A 37 8.35 25.56 -4.02
N ILE A 38 7.97 26.74 -3.50
CA ILE A 38 8.84 27.94 -3.52
C ILE A 38 9.98 27.82 -2.51
N LYS A 39 9.67 27.40 -1.28
CA LYS A 39 10.58 27.54 -0.14
C LYS A 39 11.88 26.74 -0.32
N ASP A 40 11.76 25.46 -0.72
CA ASP A 40 12.91 24.56 -0.82
C ASP A 40 13.07 23.95 -2.23
N LEU A 41 12.36 24.49 -3.22
CA LEU A 41 12.37 24.05 -4.63
C LEU A 41 12.09 22.56 -4.87
N HIS A 42 11.60 21.84 -3.86
CA HIS A 42 11.23 20.43 -3.97
C HIS A 42 9.95 20.26 -4.78
N ILE A 43 9.77 19.06 -5.34
CA ILE A 43 8.67 18.72 -6.22
C ILE A 43 7.74 17.72 -5.52
N HIS A 44 6.45 18.04 -5.48
CA HIS A 44 5.40 17.11 -5.11
C HIS A 44 4.75 16.54 -6.36
N HIS A 45 4.49 15.24 -6.35
CA HIS A 45 3.73 14.57 -7.39
C HIS A 45 2.31 14.38 -6.88
N PHE A 46 1.33 14.82 -7.66
CA PHE A 46 -0.08 14.70 -7.38
C PHE A 46 -0.72 13.75 -8.37
N ASP A 47 -1.61 12.89 -7.87
CA ASP A 47 -2.49 12.05 -8.68
C ASP A 47 -3.93 12.32 -8.23
N VAL A 48 -4.67 13.09 -9.02
CA VAL A 48 -6.07 13.44 -8.73
C VAL A 48 -6.96 12.43 -9.44
N MET A 49 -7.62 11.58 -8.66
CA MET A 49 -8.48 10.50 -9.17
C MET A 49 -9.95 10.90 -9.10
N LEU A 50 -10.70 10.58 -10.16
CA LEU A 50 -12.15 10.63 -10.10
C LEU A 50 -12.68 9.55 -9.17
N CYS A 51 -13.65 9.92 -8.34
CA CYS A 51 -14.29 9.04 -7.39
C CYS A 51 -15.81 9.15 -7.54
N CYS A 52 -16.50 8.01 -7.46
CA CYS A 52 -17.93 7.96 -7.20
C CYS A 52 -18.13 7.71 -5.71
N ASP A 53 -18.51 8.73 -4.94
CA ASP A 53 -18.78 8.57 -3.52
C ASP A 53 -20.10 7.82 -3.30
N MET A 54 -20.00 6.49 -3.23
CA MET A 54 -21.13 5.59 -3.01
C MET A 54 -21.32 5.23 -1.53
N LEU A 55 -20.36 5.60 -0.67
CA LEU A 55 -20.30 5.13 0.71
C LEU A 55 -20.59 6.25 1.73
N GLY A 56 -20.29 7.51 1.39
CA GLY A 56 -20.31 8.60 2.35
C GLY A 56 -19.36 8.33 3.54
N SER A 57 -19.50 9.13 4.61
CA SER A 57 -18.57 9.08 5.75
C SER A 57 -18.75 7.86 6.65
N ASN A 58 -19.97 7.31 6.77
CA ASN A 58 -20.30 6.15 7.62
C ASN A 58 -21.36 5.27 6.94
N PRO A 59 -21.00 4.49 5.91
CA PRO A 59 -21.95 3.65 5.20
C PRO A 59 -22.52 2.57 6.12
N PRO A 60 -23.83 2.32 6.07
CA PRO A 60 -24.42 1.11 6.63
C PRO A 60 -23.71 -0.14 6.07
N ARG A 61 -23.63 -1.20 6.89
CA ARG A 61 -22.96 -2.46 6.51
C ARG A 61 -23.48 -3.01 5.17
N ASP A 62 -24.78 -2.89 4.91
CA ASP A 62 -25.39 -3.41 3.68
C ASP A 62 -25.00 -2.62 2.43
N VAL A 63 -24.76 -1.31 2.54
CA VAL A 63 -24.25 -0.48 1.44
C VAL A 63 -22.83 -0.93 1.07
N LYS A 64 -21.95 -1.12 2.06
CA LYS A 64 -20.60 -1.67 1.85
C LYS A 64 -20.64 -3.04 1.20
N LYS A 65 -21.50 -3.94 1.69
CA LYS A 65 -21.71 -5.28 1.09
C LYS A 65 -22.16 -5.21 -0.36
N SER A 66 -23.05 -4.28 -0.68
CA SER A 66 -23.53 -4.07 -2.05
C SER A 66 -22.40 -3.59 -2.96
N LEU A 67 -21.59 -2.62 -2.50
CA LEU A 67 -20.40 -2.16 -3.23
C LEU A 67 -19.42 -3.31 -3.51
N TYR A 68 -19.09 -4.13 -2.50
CA TYR A 68 -18.19 -5.26 -2.70
C TYR A 68 -18.76 -6.30 -3.67
N ARG A 69 -20.07 -6.55 -3.65
CA ARG A 69 -20.73 -7.40 -4.66
C ARG A 69 -20.63 -6.81 -6.06
N ARG A 70 -20.78 -5.49 -6.21
CA ARG A 70 -20.60 -4.81 -7.51
C ARG A 70 -19.16 -4.93 -7.98
N LEU A 71 -18.18 -4.60 -7.13
CA LEU A 71 -16.76 -4.77 -7.44
C LEU A 71 -16.41 -6.19 -7.87
N TYR A 72 -17.03 -7.19 -7.24
CA TYR A 72 -16.82 -8.60 -7.59
C TYR A 72 -17.39 -8.99 -8.95
N ASN A 73 -18.57 -8.47 -9.28
CA ASN A 73 -19.33 -8.85 -10.48
C ASN A 73 -19.07 -7.92 -11.67
N CYS A 74 -18.33 -6.82 -11.47
CA CYS A 74 -18.05 -5.83 -12.49
C CYS A 74 -17.09 -6.41 -13.53
N GLY A 75 -17.53 -6.50 -14.78
CA GLY A 75 -16.67 -6.83 -15.93
C GLY A 75 -16.06 -5.60 -16.60
N ASP A 76 -16.45 -4.40 -16.16
CA ASP A 76 -15.95 -3.12 -16.66
C ASP A 76 -14.80 -2.62 -15.77
N ASP A 77 -13.61 -2.47 -16.38
CA ASP A 77 -12.40 -1.99 -15.71
C ASP A 77 -12.55 -0.56 -15.17
N LEU A 78 -13.29 0.31 -15.88
CA LEU A 78 -13.50 1.70 -15.53
C LEU A 78 -14.39 1.82 -14.29
N GLU A 79 -15.51 1.11 -14.28
CA GLU A 79 -16.42 1.08 -13.14
C GLU A 79 -15.74 0.47 -11.91
N THR A 80 -14.94 -0.59 -12.09
CA THR A 80 -14.11 -1.19 -11.03
C THR A 80 -13.12 -0.20 -10.45
N GLN A 81 -12.44 0.59 -11.29
CA GLN A 81 -11.51 1.63 -10.85
C GLN A 81 -12.24 2.69 -10.02
N LEU A 82 -13.35 3.25 -10.51
CA LEU A 82 -14.12 4.28 -9.80
C LEU A 82 -14.58 3.83 -8.41
N TYR A 83 -15.08 2.59 -8.30
CA TYR A 83 -15.47 2.01 -7.02
C TYR A 83 -14.28 1.72 -6.12
N SER A 84 -13.15 1.29 -6.66
CA SER A 84 -11.93 1.10 -5.88
C SER A 84 -11.42 2.42 -5.31
N VAL A 85 -11.52 3.54 -6.05
CA VAL A 85 -11.17 4.86 -5.52
C VAL A 85 -12.09 5.28 -4.36
N SER A 86 -13.36 4.88 -4.37
CA SER A 86 -14.27 5.13 -3.22
C SER A 86 -13.84 4.45 -1.93
N LEU A 87 -12.99 3.41 -2.02
CA LEU A 87 -12.42 2.69 -0.88
C LEU A 87 -11.11 3.28 -0.37
N LEU A 88 -10.49 4.22 -1.11
CA LEU A 88 -9.18 4.80 -0.77
C LEU A 88 -9.16 5.46 0.62
N GLN A 89 -10.26 6.11 1.01
CA GLN A 89 -10.36 6.73 2.34
C GLN A 89 -10.26 5.69 3.47
N TYR A 90 -10.82 4.49 3.28
CA TYR A 90 -10.70 3.39 4.26
C TYR A 90 -9.29 2.82 4.32
N GLN A 91 -8.57 2.75 3.20
CA GLN A 91 -7.14 2.39 3.20
C GLN A 91 -6.32 3.40 4.02
N VAL A 92 -6.57 4.70 3.79
CA VAL A 92 -5.93 5.79 4.52
C VAL A 92 -6.25 5.71 6.01
N ASP A 93 -7.51 5.48 6.37
CA ASP A 93 -7.94 5.41 7.77
C ASP A 93 -7.38 4.18 8.48
N PHE A 94 -7.29 3.04 7.80
CA PHE A 94 -6.65 1.83 8.32
C PHE A 94 -5.18 2.10 8.71
N VAL A 95 -4.41 2.75 7.84
CA VAL A 95 -3.02 3.13 8.15
C VAL A 95 -2.97 4.20 9.24
N LYS A 96 -3.87 5.19 9.20
CA LYS A 96 -3.95 6.27 10.21
C LYS A 96 -4.34 5.78 11.60
N ALA A 97 -5.07 4.67 11.72
CA ALA A 97 -5.44 4.07 13.00
C ALA A 97 -4.23 3.54 13.79
N SER A 98 -3.09 3.35 13.12
CA SER A 98 -1.84 2.93 13.76
C SER A 98 -1.27 4.00 14.72
N THR A 99 -0.59 3.55 15.77
CA THR A 99 0.06 4.43 16.76
C THR A 99 1.23 5.22 16.14
N VAL A 100 1.68 6.27 16.84
CA VAL A 100 2.83 7.10 16.38
C VAL A 100 4.07 6.23 16.14
N GLY A 101 4.40 5.32 17.07
CA GLY A 101 5.55 4.43 16.92
C GLY A 101 5.47 3.53 15.69
N VAL A 102 4.28 3.02 15.35
CA VAL A 102 4.08 2.23 14.12
C VAL A 102 4.20 3.10 12.87
N LYS A 103 3.66 4.33 12.89
CA LYS A 103 3.82 5.27 11.77
C LYS A 103 5.28 5.63 11.55
N ASP A 104 6.08 5.75 12.59
CA ASP A 104 7.52 5.98 12.48
C ASP A 104 8.25 4.75 11.94
N MET A 105 7.83 3.54 12.35
CA MET A 105 8.37 2.29 11.79
C MET A 105 8.06 2.19 10.30
N ILE A 106 6.82 2.50 9.89
CA ILE A 106 6.41 2.58 8.49
C ILE A 106 7.32 3.53 7.71
N ARG A 107 7.63 4.72 8.25
CA ARG A 107 8.55 5.68 7.60
C ARG A 107 9.93 5.08 7.41
N LEU A 108 10.47 4.37 8.40
CA LEU A 108 11.77 3.70 8.29
C LEU A 108 11.76 2.59 7.24
N VAL A 109 10.72 1.74 7.21
CA VAL A 109 10.58 0.69 6.21
C VAL A 109 10.44 1.29 4.80
N LYS A 110 9.65 2.35 4.63
CA LYS A 110 9.53 3.07 3.34
C LYS A 110 10.84 3.70 2.91
N TYR A 111 11.59 4.29 3.84
CA TYR A 111 12.90 4.84 3.56
C TYR A 111 13.90 3.75 3.12
N TRP A 112 13.96 2.64 3.87
CA TRP A 112 14.75 1.47 3.51
C TRP A 112 14.36 0.96 2.12
N PHE A 113 13.06 0.79 1.85
CA PHE A 113 12.55 0.31 0.57
C PHE A 113 12.95 1.22 -0.58
N LYS A 114 12.81 2.54 -0.41
CA LYS A 114 13.19 3.52 -1.44
C LYS A 114 14.70 3.58 -1.71
N THR A 115 15.54 3.32 -0.71
CA THR A 115 16.98 3.55 -0.79
C THR A 115 17.82 2.28 -1.00
N SER A 116 17.26 1.10 -0.69
CA SER A 116 18.01 -0.17 -0.72
C SER A 116 17.68 -1.05 -1.93
N LEU A 117 16.51 -0.89 -2.55
CA LEU A 117 16.14 -1.64 -3.76
C LEU A 117 16.70 -0.99 -5.02
N ALA A 118 16.84 -1.80 -6.07
CA ALA A 118 17.37 -1.33 -7.34
C ALA A 118 16.48 -0.23 -7.91
N LYS A 119 17.13 0.85 -8.38
CA LYS A 119 16.43 1.88 -9.14
C LYS A 119 16.04 1.31 -10.51
N PRO A 120 14.93 1.78 -11.11
CA PRO A 120 14.59 1.42 -12.49
C PRO A 120 15.73 1.72 -13.46
N SER A 121 16.06 0.74 -14.29
CA SER A 121 17.08 0.76 -15.33
C SER A 121 16.60 -0.08 -16.52
N GLU A 122 17.30 0.01 -17.66
CA GLU A 122 16.96 -0.80 -18.83
C GLU A 122 17.02 -2.31 -18.53
N THR A 123 17.97 -2.72 -17.68
CA THR A 123 18.19 -4.11 -17.30
C THR A 123 17.12 -4.68 -16.38
N ASN A 124 16.35 -3.85 -15.66
CA ASN A 124 15.29 -4.28 -14.75
C ASN A 124 13.91 -3.68 -15.08
N ARG A 125 13.71 -3.15 -16.29
CA ARG A 125 12.48 -2.47 -16.73
C ARG A 125 11.18 -3.28 -16.57
N PHE A 126 11.27 -4.61 -16.52
CA PHE A 126 10.14 -5.52 -16.32
C PHE A 126 9.95 -5.96 -14.86
N ARG A 127 10.89 -5.61 -13.98
CA ARG A 127 10.78 -5.86 -12.54
C ARG A 127 9.93 -4.75 -11.92
N ARG A 128 8.83 -5.16 -11.31
CA ARG A 128 7.88 -4.30 -10.62
C ARG A 128 8.01 -4.58 -9.13
N LEU A 129 8.60 -3.64 -8.41
CA LEU A 129 8.67 -3.68 -6.95
C LEU A 129 7.25 -3.54 -6.35
N PRO A 130 7.03 -4.06 -5.13
CA PRO A 130 5.79 -3.84 -4.39
C PRO A 130 5.45 -2.37 -4.20
N SER A 131 4.17 -2.08 -4.02
CA SER A 131 3.74 -0.72 -3.67
C SER A 131 4.20 -0.35 -2.24
N SER A 132 4.35 0.95 -1.99
CA SER A 132 4.60 1.42 -0.61
C SER A 132 3.48 1.02 0.35
N TYR A 133 2.24 0.95 -0.14
CA TYR A 133 1.08 0.48 0.63
C TYR A 133 1.24 -0.99 1.07
N ALA A 134 1.74 -1.88 0.21
CA ALA A 134 2.02 -3.26 0.61
C ALA A 134 3.04 -3.33 1.77
N MET A 135 4.08 -2.48 1.73
CA MET A 135 5.07 -2.40 2.81
C MET A 135 4.49 -1.82 4.11
N GLU A 136 3.58 -0.85 4.00
CA GLU A 136 2.83 -0.30 5.14
C GLU A 136 1.99 -1.40 5.81
N LEU A 137 1.20 -2.13 5.03
CA LEU A 137 0.36 -3.23 5.51
C LEU A 137 1.16 -4.36 6.14
N MET A 138 2.30 -4.75 5.53
CA MET A 138 3.22 -5.73 6.12
C MET A 138 3.76 -5.27 7.47
N THR A 139 4.16 -4.00 7.57
CA THR A 139 4.69 -3.42 8.82
C THR A 139 3.62 -3.44 9.93
N ILE A 140 2.39 -3.06 9.59
CA ILE A 140 1.24 -3.12 10.51
C ILE A 140 0.99 -4.56 10.94
N TYR A 141 0.96 -5.51 10.01
CA TYR A 141 0.72 -6.92 10.33
C TYR A 141 1.77 -7.50 11.28
N VAL A 142 3.05 -7.24 11.02
CA VAL A 142 4.16 -7.70 11.88
C VAL A 142 4.04 -7.12 13.29
N TRP A 143 3.65 -5.85 13.43
CA TRP A 143 3.36 -5.26 14.73
C TRP A 143 2.13 -5.88 15.41
N GLN A 144 1.10 -6.25 14.65
CA GLN A 144 -0.08 -6.94 15.17
C GLN A 144 0.25 -8.34 15.69
N LEU A 145 1.12 -9.10 15.00
CA LEU A 145 1.62 -10.41 15.45
C LEU A 145 2.36 -10.31 16.79
N ALA A 146 3.00 -9.17 17.07
CA ALA A 146 3.64 -8.85 18.34
C ALA A 146 2.64 -8.47 19.45
N GLY A 147 1.33 -8.58 19.24
CA GLY A 147 0.32 -8.21 20.24
C GLY A 147 0.08 -6.71 20.37
N LYS A 148 0.36 -5.95 19.30
CA LYS A 148 0.09 -4.51 19.21
C LYS A 148 0.72 -3.67 20.36
N PRO A 149 2.02 -3.83 20.67
CA PRO A 149 2.65 -3.10 21.77
C PRO A 149 2.60 -1.58 21.54
N ILE A 150 2.27 -0.82 22.59
CA ILE A 150 2.25 0.65 22.54
C ILE A 150 3.68 1.20 22.37
N PHE A 151 4.62 0.66 23.17
CA PHE A 151 6.03 0.99 23.12
C PHE A 151 6.83 -0.24 22.72
N PHE A 152 7.76 -0.08 21.79
CA PHE A 152 8.62 -1.17 21.34
C PHE A 152 9.96 -0.65 20.83
N SER A 153 10.97 -1.52 20.84
CA SER A 153 12.26 -1.23 20.24
C SER A 153 12.15 -1.21 18.72
N PHE A 154 12.54 -0.10 18.09
CA PHE A 154 12.60 0.02 16.64
C PHE A 154 13.57 -0.97 16.01
N VAL A 155 14.66 -1.31 16.69
CA VAL A 155 15.61 -2.33 16.21
C VAL A 155 14.93 -3.69 16.14
N GLN A 156 14.17 -4.06 17.18
CA GLN A 156 13.43 -5.33 17.21
C GLN A 156 12.30 -5.37 16.17
N GLY A 157 11.52 -4.29 16.06
CA GLY A 157 10.44 -4.19 15.08
C GLY A 157 10.97 -4.22 13.64
N LEU A 158 12.04 -3.50 13.33
CA LEU A 158 12.64 -3.49 11.98
C LEU A 158 13.24 -4.85 11.64
N ARG A 159 13.95 -5.47 12.59
CA ARG A 159 14.44 -6.85 12.44
C ARG A 159 13.29 -7.81 12.14
N ALA A 160 12.18 -7.70 12.87
CA ALA A 160 11.02 -8.55 12.69
C ALA A 160 10.38 -8.38 11.30
N VAL A 161 10.25 -7.13 10.83
CA VAL A 161 9.76 -6.85 9.47
C VAL A 161 10.67 -7.47 8.42
N PHE A 162 12.00 -7.31 8.53
CA PHE A 162 12.92 -7.91 7.55
C PHE A 162 12.93 -9.43 7.59
N LYS A 163 12.85 -10.05 8.77
CA LYS A 163 12.68 -11.51 8.89
C LYS A 163 11.40 -11.99 8.21
N PHE A 164 10.31 -11.26 8.38
CA PHE A 164 9.05 -11.56 7.71
C PHE A 164 9.17 -11.44 6.18
N LEU A 165 9.84 -10.40 5.68
CA LEU A 165 10.09 -10.20 4.24
C LEU A 165 11.02 -11.24 3.61
N VAL A 166 11.99 -11.78 4.36
CA VAL A 166 12.86 -12.86 3.89
C VAL A 166 12.05 -14.10 3.52
N ASN A 167 10.94 -14.33 4.23
CA ASN A 167 10.02 -15.45 3.98
C ASN A 167 8.76 -15.00 3.24
N CYS A 168 8.92 -14.11 2.25
CA CYS A 168 7.80 -13.56 1.50
C CYS A 168 6.92 -14.63 0.82
N THR A 169 7.49 -15.80 0.50
CA THR A 169 6.77 -16.94 -0.07
C THR A 169 5.74 -17.54 0.88
N ASP A 170 5.84 -17.28 2.19
CA ASP A 170 4.91 -17.81 3.19
C ASP A 170 3.83 -16.80 3.61
N ILE A 171 3.91 -15.57 3.09
CA ILE A 171 3.02 -14.49 3.47
C ILE A 171 1.62 -14.73 2.89
N CYS A 172 0.64 -14.83 3.78
CA CYS A 172 -0.79 -14.77 3.51
C CYS A 172 -1.46 -13.94 4.61
N ILE A 173 -1.90 -12.73 4.27
CA ILE A 173 -2.45 -11.76 5.22
C ILE A 173 -3.86 -11.34 4.78
N ILE A 174 -4.79 -11.37 5.73
CA ILE A 174 -6.18 -10.94 5.54
C ILE A 174 -6.63 -10.22 6.80
N TRP A 175 -7.34 -9.10 6.61
CA TRP A 175 -8.06 -8.41 7.68
C TRP A 175 -9.56 -8.50 7.43
N PHE A 176 -10.35 -8.49 8.50
CA PHE A 176 -11.82 -8.58 8.44
C PHE A 176 -12.50 -7.35 9.03
N GLU A 177 -11.84 -6.19 8.96
CA GLU A 177 -12.35 -4.94 9.54
C GLU A 177 -13.49 -4.33 8.71
N HIS A 178 -13.43 -4.45 7.39
CA HIS A 178 -14.42 -3.86 6.50
C HIS A 178 -15.27 -4.89 5.75
N TYR A 179 -14.89 -6.16 5.78
CA TYR A 179 -15.62 -7.26 5.17
C TYR A 179 -15.47 -8.54 6.00
N ASP A 180 -16.37 -9.48 5.78
CA ASP A 180 -16.51 -10.71 6.58
C ASP A 180 -15.87 -11.91 5.86
N GLU A 181 -15.29 -12.84 6.63
CA GLU A 181 -14.68 -14.08 6.11
C GLU A 181 -15.68 -14.97 5.34
N THR A 182 -16.97 -14.88 5.67
CA THR A 182 -18.03 -15.66 5.04
C THR A 182 -18.35 -15.18 3.64
N PHE A 183 -17.92 -13.98 3.25
CA PHE A 183 -18.21 -13.45 1.92
C PHE A 183 -17.53 -14.28 0.83
N GLN A 184 -18.33 -14.66 -0.17
CA GLN A 184 -17.87 -15.45 -1.32
C GLN A 184 -16.72 -14.80 -2.08
N ILE A 185 -16.70 -13.45 -2.15
CA ILE A 185 -15.61 -12.69 -2.74
C ILE A 185 -14.27 -12.98 -2.05
N VAL A 186 -14.24 -12.98 -0.71
CA VAL A 186 -13.03 -13.25 0.06
C VAL A 186 -12.57 -14.69 -0.17
N LYS A 187 -13.48 -15.66 -0.08
CA LYS A 187 -13.17 -17.08 -0.34
C LYS A 187 -12.55 -17.30 -1.72
N LYS A 188 -13.08 -16.64 -2.75
CA LYS A 188 -12.55 -16.74 -4.12
C LYS A 188 -11.22 -16.01 -4.30
N SER A 189 -11.04 -14.83 -3.69
CA SER A 189 -9.74 -14.14 -3.65
C SER A 189 -8.68 -15.02 -2.98
N VAL A 190 -9.05 -15.75 -1.93
CA VAL A 190 -8.18 -16.72 -1.24
C VAL A 190 -7.86 -17.96 -2.08
N GLN A 191 -8.82 -18.46 -2.87
CA GLN A 191 -8.57 -19.62 -3.73
C GLN A 191 -7.58 -19.33 -4.87
N LYS A 192 -7.48 -18.08 -5.32
CA LYS A 192 -6.58 -17.66 -6.41
C LYS A 192 -5.17 -17.25 -5.94
N GLN A 193 -4.78 -17.61 -4.71
CA GLN A 193 -3.56 -17.11 -4.08
C GLN A 193 -2.27 -17.57 -4.75
N THR A 194 -1.52 -16.62 -5.29
CA THR A 194 -0.06 -16.70 -5.41
C THR A 194 0.57 -15.92 -4.26
N ARG A 195 1.61 -16.49 -3.64
CA ARG A 195 2.28 -15.86 -2.50
C ARG A 195 3.44 -14.98 -2.97
N PRO A 196 3.72 -13.84 -2.30
CA PRO A 196 3.01 -13.29 -1.13
C PRO A 196 1.59 -12.82 -1.47
N PHE A 197 0.66 -13.04 -0.54
CA PHE A 197 -0.72 -12.60 -0.63
C PHE A 197 -1.07 -11.67 0.52
N ILE A 198 -1.57 -10.48 0.19
CA ILE A 198 -2.08 -9.53 1.16
C ILE A 198 -3.39 -8.97 0.60
N LEU A 199 -4.50 -9.38 1.19
CA LEU A 199 -5.79 -8.82 0.82
C LEU A 199 -5.91 -7.41 1.39
N ASP A 200 -6.25 -6.44 0.55
CA ASP A 200 -6.45 -5.06 0.97
C ASP A 200 -7.51 -5.01 2.09
N PRO A 201 -7.22 -4.42 3.26
CA PRO A 201 -8.18 -4.32 4.37
C PRO A 201 -9.46 -3.57 4.00
N ALA A 202 -9.44 -2.71 2.98
CA ALA A 202 -10.60 -1.96 2.50
C ALA A 202 -11.30 -2.59 1.30
N ASN A 203 -10.59 -3.39 0.50
CA ASN A 203 -11.08 -3.92 -0.78
C ASN A 203 -10.89 -5.46 -0.90
N PRO A 204 -11.95 -6.26 -0.73
CA PRO A 204 -11.83 -7.72 -0.74
C PRO A 204 -11.60 -8.34 -2.14
N THR A 205 -11.54 -7.55 -3.21
CA THR A 205 -11.09 -8.04 -4.54
C THR A 205 -9.60 -7.83 -4.80
N PHE A 206 -8.93 -6.99 -4.01
CA PHE A 206 -7.61 -6.50 -4.39
C PHE A 206 -6.51 -7.13 -3.55
N ASN A 207 -5.71 -8.00 -4.19
CA ASN A 207 -4.46 -8.46 -3.60
C ASN A 207 -3.38 -7.39 -3.86
N VAL A 208 -2.93 -6.69 -2.81
CA VAL A 208 -1.98 -5.59 -2.97
C VAL A 208 -0.61 -6.04 -3.50
N CYS A 209 -0.34 -7.36 -3.48
CA CYS A 209 0.88 -7.96 -3.99
C CYS A 209 0.81 -8.35 -5.48
N GLU A 210 -0.37 -8.37 -6.11
CA GLU A 210 -0.57 -8.97 -7.45
C GLU A 210 0.17 -8.23 -8.58
N THR A 211 0.40 -6.93 -8.40
CA THR A 211 1.05 -6.07 -9.40
C THR A 211 2.58 -6.15 -9.35
N SER A 212 3.15 -6.81 -8.34
CA SER A 212 4.58 -6.96 -8.12
C SER A 212 5.08 -8.33 -8.56
N ASN A 213 6.25 -8.36 -9.20
CA ASN A 213 6.96 -9.60 -9.56
C ASN A 213 8.40 -9.63 -9.02
N ALA A 214 8.80 -8.66 -8.21
CA ALA A 214 10.17 -8.51 -7.72
C ALA A 214 10.31 -8.83 -6.22
N TRP A 215 9.49 -9.75 -5.70
CA TRP A 215 9.52 -10.15 -4.28
C TRP A 215 10.79 -10.90 -3.87
N ASP A 216 11.41 -11.60 -4.81
CA ASP A 216 12.75 -12.21 -4.68
C ASP A 216 13.83 -11.16 -4.35
N GLU A 217 13.78 -9.99 -4.99
CA GLU A 217 14.69 -8.88 -4.70
C GLU A 217 14.44 -8.30 -3.32
N VAL A 218 13.16 -8.11 -2.94
CA VAL A 218 12.79 -7.64 -1.60
C VAL A 218 13.30 -8.60 -0.53
N ALA A 219 13.10 -9.91 -0.70
CA ALA A 219 13.60 -10.92 0.23
C ALA A 219 15.13 -10.94 0.29
N HIS A 220 15.80 -10.83 -0.86
CA HIS A 220 17.26 -10.75 -0.91
C HIS A 220 17.79 -9.53 -0.15
N VAL A 221 17.28 -8.33 -0.45
CA VAL A 221 17.75 -7.10 0.20
C VAL A 221 17.38 -7.06 1.69
N ALA A 222 16.23 -7.64 2.09
CA ALA A 222 15.89 -7.81 3.49
C ALA A 222 16.91 -8.71 4.21
N ARG A 223 17.31 -9.83 3.59
CA ARG A 223 18.36 -10.72 4.11
C ARG A 223 19.70 -9.99 4.26
N GLN A 224 20.12 -9.23 3.26
CA GLN A 224 21.34 -8.42 3.35
C GLN A 224 21.24 -7.33 4.43
N SER A 225 20.05 -6.75 4.62
CA SER A 225 19.82 -5.71 5.62
C SER A 225 19.92 -6.24 7.05
N LEU A 226 19.54 -7.50 7.29
CA LEU A 226 19.75 -8.18 8.57
C LEU A 226 21.24 -8.38 8.92
N LEU A 227 22.13 -8.37 7.93
CA LEU A 227 23.59 -8.49 8.12
C LEU A 227 24.28 -7.14 8.37
N LYS A 228 23.56 -6.01 8.23
CA LYS A 228 24.13 -4.68 8.48
C LYS A 228 24.36 -4.44 9.98
N PRO A 229 25.33 -3.58 10.38
CA PRO A 229 25.70 -3.39 11.78
C PRO A 229 24.56 -3.10 12.76
N LEU A 230 23.49 -2.43 12.31
CA LEU A 230 22.32 -2.14 13.14
C LEU A 230 21.54 -3.39 13.59
N LEU A 231 21.53 -4.44 12.76
CA LEU A 231 20.68 -5.62 12.94
C LEU A 231 21.48 -6.92 13.10
N ASN A 232 22.75 -6.91 12.72
CA ASN A 232 23.59 -8.09 12.79
C ASN A 232 23.72 -8.60 14.23
N GLY A 233 23.53 -9.90 14.42
CA GLY A 233 23.59 -10.55 15.75
C GLY A 233 22.45 -10.18 16.71
N VAL A 234 21.49 -9.34 16.30
CA VAL A 234 20.36 -8.97 17.17
C VAL A 234 19.45 -10.19 17.35
N GLN A 235 19.38 -10.69 18.58
CA GLN A 235 18.44 -11.74 18.97
C GLN A 235 17.04 -11.17 19.16
N ALA A 236 16.02 -11.94 18.78
CA ALA A 236 14.63 -11.54 19.01
C ALA A 236 14.35 -11.52 20.52
N LYS A 237 13.63 -10.49 20.98
CA LYS A 237 13.14 -10.34 22.35
C LYS A 237 11.62 -10.23 22.34
N PRO A 238 10.92 -10.56 23.44
CA PRO A 238 9.50 -10.29 23.54
C PRO A 238 9.13 -8.85 23.14
N PRO A 239 8.02 -8.63 22.42
CA PRO A 239 7.05 -9.62 21.92
C PRO A 239 7.37 -10.22 20.53
N TRP A 240 8.59 -10.03 20.00
CA TRP A 240 8.96 -10.32 18.61
C TRP A 240 9.49 -11.76 18.37
N LEU A 241 9.28 -12.67 19.33
CA LEU A 241 9.85 -14.01 19.32
C LEU A 241 9.33 -14.90 18.19
N PHE A 242 8.17 -14.60 17.61
CA PHE A 242 7.59 -15.32 16.46
C PHE A 242 8.50 -15.29 15.22
N THR A 243 9.50 -14.41 15.18
CA THR A 243 10.46 -14.29 14.08
C THR A 243 11.71 -15.15 14.22
N ASN A 244 11.81 -15.97 15.27
CA ASN A 244 12.91 -16.94 15.44
C ASN A 244 12.72 -18.20 14.60
N SER A 245 11.47 -18.53 14.27
CA SER A 245 11.09 -19.64 13.40
C SER A 245 11.15 -19.28 11.91
N CYS A 246 11.50 -18.02 11.61
CA CYS A 246 11.51 -17.42 10.28
C CYS A 246 12.95 -17.23 9.76
#